data_AF-A0A5J4YXV1-F1
#
_entry.id   AF-A0A5J4YXV1-F1
#
_cell.length_a   1.000
_cell.length_b   1.000
_cell.length_c   1.000
_cell.angle_alpha   90.00
_cell.angle_beta   90.00
_cell.angle_gamma   90.00
#
_symmetry.space_group_name_H-M   'P 1'
#
loop_
_entity.id
_entity.type
_entity.pdbx_description
1 polymer ?
#
loop_
_entity_poly.entity_id
_entity_poly.type
_entity_poly.pdbx_seq_one_letter_code
_entity_poly.pdbx_strand_id
1 'polypeptide(L)'
;MNVGFVSLGHGAATRWRHCHDHRKQEFRGGRRVNGVSVGKLGMRPRRNAARVQMSLSEPVLFPETLRAAGTLFESYPRLMFSPESAALAHSGVPNLAPSALLWAFACYFGFSERVRWGTELNRRLRVALERSVLPPGEKVAVASSSDGQSSADAQSPPEPEHGAAELVAAALHSLPFLLAAIGIDTLLRKSVGETWTLSSATTAVLWSGVYELGRWSAGSFMSEEEKEAERKAYDAFCEFADRALKRSGRCHFSDVASAFRLQCPAYRTRSKLSDEQIRRFIRRAAPDAVRSPNGFYRNLSILSKQELRERAAQVQVSASRDREQ
;
A
#
# COMPACT_ATOMS: atom_id res chain seq x y z
N MET A 1 -24.93 -8.97 -42.76
CA MET A 1 -25.26 -9.33 -41.37
C MET A 1 -24.70 -8.25 -40.46
N ASN A 2 -25.55 -7.35 -39.99
CA ASN A 2 -25.19 -6.25 -39.09
C ASN A 2 -25.25 -6.74 -37.65
N VAL A 3 -24.16 -6.60 -36.90
CA VAL A 3 -24.13 -6.89 -35.46
C VAL A 3 -24.10 -5.55 -34.74
N GLY A 4 -25.24 -5.18 -34.15
CA GLY A 4 -25.40 -3.94 -33.38
C GLY A 4 -24.74 -4.07 -32.01
N PHE A 5 -23.96 -3.07 -31.63
CA PHE A 5 -23.35 -2.94 -30.31
C PHE A 5 -24.32 -2.20 -29.38
N VAL A 6 -24.87 -2.91 -28.40
CA VAL A 6 -25.75 -2.34 -27.36
C VAL A 6 -24.88 -1.75 -26.26
N SER A 7 -24.96 -0.43 -26.08
CA SER A 7 -24.36 0.30 -24.97
C SER A 7 -25.33 0.30 -23.78
N LEU A 8 -24.93 -0.32 -22.68
CA LEU A 8 -25.66 -0.26 -21.40
C LEU A 8 -24.96 0.77 -20.50
N GLY A 9 -25.63 1.90 -20.29
CA GLY A 9 -25.26 2.89 -19.27
C GLY A 9 -25.81 2.51 -17.90
N HIS A 10 -25.02 2.76 -16.85
CA HIS A 10 -25.34 3.01 -15.44
C HIS A 10 -24.06 3.68 -14.88
N GLY A 11 -24.04 4.82 -14.17
CA GLY A 11 -25.08 5.44 -13.37
C GLY A 11 -24.76 5.34 -11.87
N ALA A 12 -23.63 5.91 -11.40
CA ALA A 12 -23.40 6.23 -9.98
C ALA A 12 -22.28 7.27 -9.84
N ALA A 13 -22.66 8.46 -9.38
CA ALA A 13 -21.81 9.64 -9.24
C ALA A 13 -21.01 9.60 -7.93
N THR A 14 -19.67 9.64 -8.01
CA THR A 14 -18.81 10.10 -6.92
C THR A 14 -18.33 11.51 -7.24
N ARG A 15 -18.99 12.46 -6.60
CA ARG A 15 -18.75 13.90 -6.61
C ARG A 15 -17.39 14.19 -5.95
N TRP A 16 -16.34 14.34 -6.75
CA TRP A 16 -15.22 15.26 -6.53
C TRP A 16 -14.59 15.55 -7.91
N ARG A 17 -15.20 16.46 -8.66
CA ARG A 17 -14.58 17.07 -9.85
C ARG A 17 -14.52 18.58 -9.67
N HIS A 18 -13.39 19.10 -10.13
CA HIS A 18 -13.16 20.45 -10.60
C HIS A 18 -13.17 21.59 -9.59
N CYS A 19 -11.97 22.03 -9.22
CA CYS A 19 -11.66 23.44 -9.42
C CYS A 19 -10.61 23.54 -10.53
N HIS A 20 -10.98 24.29 -11.55
CA HIS A 20 -10.43 24.32 -12.90
C HIS A 20 -9.17 25.17 -12.98
N ASP A 21 -8.33 24.79 -13.94
CA ASP A 21 -7.27 25.54 -14.56
C ASP A 21 -7.79 26.90 -15.09
N HIS A 22 -7.13 28.01 -14.73
CA HIS A 22 -7.03 29.28 -15.49
C HIS A 22 -6.32 30.37 -14.66
N ARG A 23 -4.99 30.51 -14.81
CA ARG A 23 -4.27 31.80 -14.96
C ARG A 23 -2.77 31.56 -15.00
N LYS A 24 -2.23 31.40 -16.22
CA LYS A 24 -0.89 31.91 -16.52
C LYS A 24 -1.01 33.42 -16.59
N GLN A 25 -0.68 34.11 -15.50
CA GLN A 25 -0.23 35.50 -15.58
C GLN A 25 1.26 35.50 -15.32
N GLU A 26 2.01 35.84 -16.36
CA GLU A 26 3.38 36.31 -16.25
C GLU A 26 3.43 37.46 -15.24
N PHE A 27 4.18 37.28 -14.16
CA PHE A 27 4.73 38.40 -13.42
C PHE A 27 6.26 38.32 -13.48
N ARG A 28 6.80 38.91 -14.55
CA ARG A 28 8.13 39.52 -14.53
C ARG A 28 8.02 40.76 -13.66
N GLY A 29 8.72 40.77 -12.53
CA GLY A 29 8.75 41.91 -11.63
C GLY A 29 9.88 41.80 -10.63
N GLY A 30 11.10 42.07 -11.09
CA GLY A 30 12.25 42.23 -10.20
C GLY A 30 12.09 43.46 -9.30
N ARG A 31 12.42 43.29 -8.03
CA ARG A 31 12.85 44.41 -7.17
C ARG A 31 13.82 43.86 -6.11
N ARG A 32 15.12 44.06 -6.35
CA ARG A 32 16.14 43.97 -5.30
C ARG A 32 15.92 45.17 -4.39
N VAL A 33 15.81 44.94 -3.09
CA VAL A 33 15.93 45.98 -2.07
C VAL A 33 17.06 45.58 -1.12
N ASN A 34 17.87 46.58 -0.81
CA ASN A 34 19.18 46.53 -0.22
C ASN A 34 19.21 45.98 1.21
N GLY A 35 20.28 45.22 1.48
CA GLY A 35 21.16 45.39 2.63
C GLY A 35 20.56 45.54 4.02
N VAL A 36 20.56 44.44 4.78
CA VAL A 36 20.90 44.45 6.21
C VAL A 36 21.68 43.17 6.52
N SER A 37 22.95 43.31 6.91
CA SER A 37 23.73 42.22 7.48
C SER A 37 23.32 42.02 8.94
N VAL A 38 22.80 40.85 9.29
CA VAL A 38 22.57 40.46 10.69
C VAL A 38 23.48 39.29 11.04
N GLY A 39 24.09 39.40 12.22
CA GLY A 39 25.27 38.69 12.67
C GLY A 39 25.20 37.17 12.61
N LYS A 40 26.33 36.60 12.22
CA LYS A 40 26.61 35.17 12.10
C LYS A 40 26.89 34.60 13.50
N LEU A 41 25.86 34.22 14.26
CA LEU A 41 26.05 33.43 15.47
C LEU A 41 26.26 31.96 15.08
N GLY A 42 27.50 31.50 15.16
CA GLY A 42 27.90 30.13 14.91
C GLY A 42 27.38 29.19 16.01
N MET A 43 26.33 28.43 15.70
CA MET A 43 25.89 27.31 16.52
C MET A 43 26.28 26.00 15.83
N ARG A 44 27.24 25.28 16.42
CA ARG A 44 27.68 23.96 15.95
C ARG A 44 26.56 22.92 16.16
N PRO A 45 26.23 22.08 15.18
CA PRO A 45 25.28 20.99 15.39
C PRO A 45 25.95 19.84 16.15
N ARG A 46 25.47 19.53 17.36
CA ARG A 46 25.72 18.26 18.05
C ARG A 46 25.07 17.13 17.24
N ARG A 47 25.88 16.34 16.53
CA ARG A 47 25.47 15.05 15.96
C ARG A 47 25.36 14.04 17.09
N ASN A 48 24.13 13.80 17.58
CA ASN A 48 23.84 12.58 18.33
C ASN A 48 23.60 11.46 17.32
N ALA A 49 24.66 10.71 17.01
CA ALA A 49 24.51 9.42 16.36
C ALA A 49 23.91 8.46 17.39
N ALA A 50 22.61 8.20 17.30
CA ALA A 50 21.98 7.10 18.00
C ALA A 50 22.55 5.80 17.41
N ARG A 51 23.52 5.21 18.12
CA ARG A 51 24.03 3.87 17.85
C ARG A 51 22.93 2.89 18.25
N VAL A 52 22.17 2.40 17.29
CA VAL A 52 21.26 1.27 17.48
C VAL A 52 22.14 0.02 17.59
N GLN A 53 22.40 -0.42 18.83
CA GLN A 53 22.90 -1.78 19.08
C GLN A 53 21.70 -2.72 18.96
N MET A 54 21.64 -3.50 17.88
CA MET A 54 20.75 -4.65 17.82
C MET A 54 21.38 -5.75 18.68
N SER A 55 20.76 -6.04 19.82
CA SER A 55 21.12 -7.20 20.62
C SER A 55 20.62 -8.46 19.91
N LEU A 56 21.54 -9.36 19.55
CA LEU A 56 21.23 -10.64 18.90
C LEU A 56 20.68 -11.70 19.87
N SER A 57 20.35 -11.31 21.11
CA SER A 57 19.97 -12.25 22.19
C SER A 57 18.46 -12.32 22.46
N GLU A 58 17.63 -11.51 21.80
CA GLU A 58 16.18 -11.58 21.99
C GLU A 58 15.55 -12.52 20.94
N PRO A 59 14.80 -13.56 21.35
CA PRO A 59 14.08 -14.41 20.41
C PRO A 59 13.02 -13.55 19.71
N VAL A 60 13.12 -13.45 18.38
CA VAL A 60 12.14 -12.77 17.53
C VAL A 60 10.81 -13.50 17.68
N LEU A 61 9.91 -12.96 18.48
CA LEU A 61 8.52 -13.39 18.57
C LEU A 61 7.83 -13.00 17.27
N PHE A 62 7.69 -13.97 16.37
CA PHE A 62 6.96 -13.80 15.12
C PHE A 62 5.47 -13.56 15.43
N PRO A 63 4.82 -12.48 14.91
CA PRO A 63 3.39 -12.25 15.09
C PRO A 63 2.55 -13.42 14.57
N GLU A 64 1.35 -13.66 15.12
CA GLU A 64 0.46 -14.79 14.74
C GLU A 64 0.09 -14.81 13.25
N THR A 65 0.17 -13.67 12.55
CA THR A 65 0.01 -13.59 11.10
C THR A 65 1.12 -14.34 10.34
N LEU A 66 2.31 -14.46 10.92
CA LEU A 66 3.39 -15.33 10.45
C LEU A 66 3.21 -16.79 10.83
N ARG A 67 2.26 -17.14 11.72
CA ARG A 67 1.85 -18.54 11.91
C ARG A 67 0.99 -19.00 10.74
N ALA A 68 0.10 -18.15 10.21
CA ALA A 68 -0.70 -18.45 9.01
C ALA A 68 0.08 -18.31 7.68
N ALA A 69 0.99 -17.33 7.57
CA ALA A 69 1.96 -17.33 6.47
C ALA A 69 2.98 -18.46 6.63
N GLY A 70 3.29 -18.82 7.88
CA GLY A 70 4.10 -19.97 8.27
C GLY A 70 3.46 -21.29 7.85
N THR A 71 2.15 -21.49 7.97
CA THR A 71 1.51 -22.72 7.45
C THR A 71 1.54 -22.81 5.92
N LEU A 72 1.48 -21.67 5.19
CA LEU A 72 1.73 -21.65 3.74
C LEU A 72 3.21 -21.87 3.41
N PHE A 73 4.13 -21.34 4.22
CA PHE A 73 5.58 -21.50 4.09
C PHE A 73 6.11 -22.83 4.65
N GLU A 74 5.33 -23.56 5.45
CA GLU A 74 5.59 -24.91 5.94
C GLU A 74 4.99 -25.96 5.01
N SER A 75 3.84 -25.66 4.39
CA SER A 75 3.21 -26.56 3.42
C SER A 75 3.90 -26.52 2.05
N TYR A 76 4.43 -25.39 1.60
CA TYR A 76 5.12 -25.30 0.29
C TYR A 76 6.45 -26.09 0.19
N PRO A 77 7.38 -26.01 1.16
CA PRO A 77 8.58 -26.85 1.16
C PRO A 77 8.22 -28.32 1.36
N ARG A 78 7.18 -28.64 2.13
CA ARG A 78 6.69 -30.03 2.23
C ARG A 78 6.12 -30.53 0.90
N LEU A 79 5.43 -29.70 0.13
CA LEU A 79 4.94 -30.07 -1.22
C LEU A 79 6.08 -30.17 -2.26
N MET A 80 7.14 -29.38 -2.12
CA MET A 80 8.27 -29.31 -3.08
C MET A 80 9.43 -30.26 -2.77
N PHE A 81 9.64 -30.59 -1.49
CA PHE A 81 10.69 -31.51 -1.00
C PHE A 81 10.11 -32.77 -0.37
N SER A 82 8.83 -33.07 -0.58
CA SER A 82 8.27 -34.36 -0.20
C SER A 82 8.97 -35.46 -1.02
N PRO A 83 9.23 -36.64 -0.43
CA PRO A 83 9.67 -37.80 -1.19
C PRO A 83 8.68 -38.17 -2.33
N GLU A 84 7.41 -37.76 -2.24
CA GLU A 84 6.43 -37.90 -3.33
C GLU A 84 6.70 -36.94 -4.49
N SER A 85 7.23 -35.73 -4.24
CA SER A 85 7.68 -34.80 -5.27
C SER A 85 8.89 -35.38 -6.04
N ALA A 86 9.77 -36.07 -5.33
CA ALA A 86 10.89 -36.82 -5.92
C ALA A 86 10.40 -38.06 -6.70
N ALA A 87 9.31 -38.71 -6.28
CA ALA A 87 8.69 -39.80 -7.03
C ALA A 87 7.98 -39.30 -8.31
N LEU A 88 7.36 -38.11 -8.27
CA LEU A 88 6.80 -37.43 -9.45
C LEU A 88 7.86 -36.98 -10.46
N ALA A 89 9.12 -36.81 -10.05
CA ALA A 89 10.23 -36.58 -10.99
C ALA A 89 10.54 -37.79 -11.88
N HIS A 90 10.07 -39.00 -11.51
CA HIS A 90 10.20 -40.21 -12.32
C HIS A 90 9.01 -40.44 -13.28
N SER A 91 7.91 -39.69 -13.18
CA SER A 91 6.67 -39.96 -13.95
C SER A 91 6.51 -39.15 -15.25
N GLY A 92 7.62 -38.67 -15.84
CA GLY A 92 7.59 -37.99 -17.15
C GLY A 92 7.19 -36.52 -17.12
N VAL A 93 7.05 -35.94 -15.93
CA VAL A 93 7.02 -34.48 -15.77
C VAL A 93 8.41 -33.96 -16.13
N PRO A 94 8.53 -32.90 -16.96
CA PRO A 94 9.83 -32.32 -17.29
C PRO A 94 10.57 -31.99 -15.99
N ASN A 95 11.74 -32.59 -15.79
CA ASN A 95 12.59 -32.38 -14.61
C ASN A 95 12.85 -30.88 -14.44
N LEU A 96 12.06 -30.24 -13.57
CA LEU A 96 12.25 -28.85 -13.21
C LEU A 96 13.58 -28.75 -12.47
N ALA A 97 14.54 -28.11 -13.12
CA ALA A 97 15.84 -27.95 -12.53
C ALA A 97 15.73 -27.14 -11.21
N PRO A 98 16.49 -27.49 -10.15
CA PRO A 98 16.42 -26.78 -8.87
C PRO A 98 16.59 -25.26 -8.98
N SER A 99 17.41 -24.81 -9.94
CA SER A 99 17.62 -23.38 -10.20
C SER A 99 16.40 -22.68 -10.82
N ALA A 100 15.54 -23.37 -11.58
CA ALA A 100 14.29 -22.80 -12.08
C ALA A 100 13.32 -22.51 -10.93
N LEU A 101 13.29 -23.37 -9.91
CA LEU A 101 12.47 -23.13 -8.70
C LEU A 101 13.00 -21.94 -7.90
N LEU A 102 14.32 -21.81 -7.75
CA LEU A 102 14.94 -20.64 -7.11
C LEU A 102 14.63 -19.34 -7.86
N TRP A 103 14.69 -19.35 -9.20
CA TRP A 103 14.26 -18.21 -10.00
C TRP A 103 12.77 -17.91 -9.83
N ALA A 104 11.92 -18.92 -9.69
CA ALA A 104 10.49 -18.73 -9.45
C ALA A 104 10.26 -18.04 -8.10
N PHE A 105 10.97 -18.46 -7.06
CA PHE A 105 10.95 -17.80 -5.75
C PHE A 105 11.45 -16.37 -5.82
N ALA A 106 12.61 -16.14 -6.46
CA ALA A 106 13.18 -14.80 -6.58
C ALA A 106 12.26 -13.85 -7.37
N CYS A 107 11.65 -14.33 -8.46
CA CYS A 107 10.70 -13.55 -9.24
C CYS A 107 9.42 -13.28 -8.45
N TYR A 108 8.91 -14.29 -7.74
CA TYR A 108 7.73 -14.15 -6.91
C TYR A 108 7.96 -13.12 -5.79
N PHE A 109 9.02 -13.26 -4.98
CA PHE A 109 9.28 -12.31 -3.89
C PHE A 109 9.81 -10.94 -4.37
N GLY A 110 10.53 -10.89 -5.49
CA GLY A 110 11.08 -9.64 -6.03
C GLY A 110 10.04 -8.77 -6.76
N PHE A 111 9.04 -9.39 -7.40
CA PHE A 111 8.05 -8.70 -8.24
C PHE A 111 6.60 -8.86 -7.78
N SER A 112 6.31 -9.64 -6.73
CA SER A 112 4.99 -9.67 -6.11
C SER A 112 4.77 -8.38 -5.32
N GLU A 113 4.54 -7.28 -6.04
CA GLU A 113 3.91 -6.10 -5.50
C GLU A 113 2.47 -6.45 -5.05
N ARG A 114 2.40 -7.02 -3.86
CA ARG A 114 1.20 -7.37 -3.10
C ARG A 114 0.46 -6.14 -2.58
N VAL A 115 0.18 -5.18 -3.45
CA VAL A 115 -0.91 -4.21 -3.22
C VAL A 115 -1.82 -4.04 -4.44
N ARG A 116 -1.44 -4.42 -5.67
CA ARG A 116 -2.34 -4.21 -6.82
C ARG A 116 -2.58 -5.41 -7.73
N TRP A 117 -1.57 -6.18 -8.10
CA TRP A 117 -1.78 -7.23 -9.09
C TRP A 117 -2.34 -8.52 -8.48
N GLY A 118 -1.75 -9.01 -7.39
CA GLY A 118 -2.19 -10.25 -6.74
C GLY A 118 -3.53 -10.15 -6.03
N THR A 119 -3.83 -9.03 -5.35
CA THR A 119 -5.07 -8.85 -4.61
C THR A 119 -6.28 -8.69 -5.52
N GLU A 120 -6.17 -7.88 -6.59
CA GLU A 120 -7.27 -7.70 -7.54
C GLU A 120 -7.46 -8.93 -8.44
N LEU A 121 -6.39 -9.59 -8.88
CA LEU A 121 -6.49 -10.83 -9.64
C LEU A 121 -7.04 -11.97 -8.76
N ASN A 122 -6.57 -12.16 -7.52
CA ASN A 122 -7.16 -13.14 -6.61
C ASN A 122 -8.62 -12.82 -6.32
N ARG A 123 -8.97 -11.54 -6.10
CA ARG A 123 -10.36 -11.13 -5.89
C ARG A 123 -11.21 -11.48 -7.11
N ARG A 124 -10.74 -11.20 -8.32
CA ARG A 124 -11.46 -11.52 -9.56
C ARG A 124 -11.56 -13.02 -9.83
N LEU A 125 -10.48 -13.77 -9.60
CA LEU A 125 -10.45 -15.23 -9.75
C LEU A 125 -11.38 -15.89 -8.74
N ARG A 126 -11.37 -15.44 -7.48
CA ARG A 126 -12.29 -15.91 -6.44
C ARG A 126 -13.74 -15.66 -6.85
N VAL A 127 -14.09 -14.44 -7.26
CA VAL A 127 -15.44 -14.10 -7.73
C VAL A 127 -15.83 -14.92 -8.97
N ALA A 128 -14.89 -15.19 -9.89
CA ALA A 128 -15.15 -16.00 -11.07
C ALA A 128 -15.35 -17.49 -10.72
N LEU A 129 -14.55 -18.04 -9.81
CA LEU A 129 -14.65 -19.42 -9.33
C LEU A 129 -15.96 -19.63 -8.56
N GLU A 130 -16.31 -18.73 -7.63
CA GLU A 130 -17.60 -18.76 -6.91
C GLU A 130 -18.80 -18.74 -7.87
N ARG A 131 -18.71 -17.98 -8.97
CA ARG A 131 -19.76 -17.96 -10.02
C ARG A 131 -19.81 -19.25 -10.84
N SER A 132 -18.71 -19.97 -10.99
CA SER A 132 -18.64 -21.21 -11.78
C SER A 132 -19.03 -22.47 -11.00
N VAL A 133 -18.89 -22.45 -9.67
CA VAL A 133 -19.20 -23.60 -8.79
C VAL A 133 -20.69 -23.68 -8.43
N LEU A 134 -21.47 -22.61 -8.64
CA LEU A 134 -22.94 -22.67 -8.53
C LEU A 134 -23.54 -23.16 -9.86
N PRO A 135 -24.22 -24.33 -9.89
CA PRO A 135 -24.91 -24.76 -11.11
C PRO A 135 -26.01 -23.74 -11.46
N PRO A 136 -26.11 -23.29 -12.72
CA PRO A 136 -27.17 -22.41 -13.15
C PRO A 136 -28.45 -23.23 -13.34
N GLY A 137 -29.22 -23.52 -12.28
CA GLY A 137 -30.49 -24.21 -12.53
C GLY A 137 -31.29 -24.84 -11.41
N GLU A 138 -31.01 -24.63 -10.12
CA GLU A 138 -31.96 -25.10 -9.09
C GLU A 138 -32.38 -23.95 -8.18
N LYS A 139 -33.31 -23.14 -8.69
CA LYS A 139 -34.25 -22.41 -7.83
C LYS A 139 -35.16 -23.47 -7.19
N VAL A 140 -34.69 -24.16 -6.16
CA VAL A 140 -35.58 -24.88 -5.25
C VAL A 140 -36.39 -23.80 -4.54
N ALA A 141 -37.63 -23.64 -4.99
CA ALA A 141 -38.64 -22.90 -4.26
C ALA A 141 -38.81 -23.59 -2.89
N VAL A 142 -38.18 -23.05 -1.85
CA VAL A 142 -38.47 -23.45 -0.47
C VAL A 142 -39.80 -22.81 -0.11
N ALA A 143 -40.87 -23.56 -0.38
CA ALA A 143 -42.15 -23.37 0.26
C ALA A 143 -41.97 -23.48 1.76
N SER A 144 -42.48 -22.50 2.50
CA SER A 144 -42.62 -22.54 3.94
C SER A 144 -43.53 -23.70 4.33
N SER A 145 -42.99 -24.73 4.97
CA SER A 145 -43.77 -25.57 5.88
C SER A 145 -43.09 -25.54 7.24
N SER A 146 -43.74 -24.83 8.15
CA SER A 146 -43.65 -25.09 9.58
C SER A 146 -43.98 -26.57 9.82
N ASP A 147 -43.14 -27.28 10.56
CA ASP A 147 -43.54 -28.01 11.77
C ASP A 147 -42.37 -28.79 12.38
N GLY A 148 -42.21 -28.65 13.69
CA GLY A 148 -41.95 -29.75 14.61
C GLY A 148 -40.59 -30.48 14.61
N GLN A 149 -39.82 -30.20 15.68
CA GLN A 149 -39.40 -31.20 16.68
C GLN A 149 -38.00 -31.86 16.59
N SER A 150 -37.10 -31.33 17.44
CA SER A 150 -36.24 -32.04 18.40
C SER A 150 -35.53 -33.34 17.99
N SER A 151 -34.20 -33.26 17.79
CA SER A 151 -33.22 -34.07 18.53
C SER A 151 -31.81 -33.50 18.32
N ALA A 152 -31.13 -33.24 19.43
CA ALA A 152 -29.78 -32.70 19.46
C ALA A 152 -28.77 -33.83 19.22
N ASP A 153 -28.38 -34.02 17.97
CA ASP A 153 -27.08 -34.60 17.63
C ASP A 153 -26.18 -33.45 17.15
N ALA A 154 -25.11 -33.21 17.90
CA ALA A 154 -24.09 -32.21 17.60
C ALA A 154 -23.26 -32.70 16.40
N GLN A 155 -23.85 -32.64 15.21
CA GLN A 155 -23.15 -32.82 13.96
C GLN A 155 -22.44 -31.50 13.66
N SER A 156 -21.11 -31.50 13.83
CA SER A 156 -20.27 -30.35 13.51
C SER A 156 -20.62 -29.84 12.11
N PRO A 157 -20.84 -28.53 11.91
CA PRO A 157 -21.15 -27.97 10.61
C PRO A 157 -20.06 -28.40 9.62
N PRO A 158 -20.41 -28.85 8.39
CA PRO A 158 -19.41 -29.25 7.40
C PRO A 158 -18.49 -28.06 7.14
N GLU A 159 -17.22 -28.21 7.54
CA GLU A 159 -16.15 -27.27 7.25
C GLU A 159 -16.18 -26.98 5.74
N PRO A 160 -16.42 -25.73 5.35
CA PRO A 160 -16.75 -25.44 3.97
C PRO A 160 -15.50 -25.57 3.08
N GLU A 161 -15.67 -26.18 1.90
CA GLU A 161 -14.68 -26.53 0.87
C GLU A 161 -13.86 -25.35 0.25
N HIS A 162 -13.66 -24.26 0.99
CA HIS A 162 -12.93 -23.05 0.58
C HIS A 162 -11.47 -23.32 0.17
N GLY A 163 -10.90 -24.48 0.48
CA GLY A 163 -9.52 -24.82 0.15
C GLY A 163 -9.23 -24.94 -1.35
N ALA A 164 -10.15 -25.50 -2.15
CA ALA A 164 -9.88 -25.79 -3.56
C ALA A 164 -9.77 -24.51 -4.40
N ALA A 165 -10.69 -23.56 -4.22
CA ALA A 165 -10.67 -22.28 -4.93
C ALA A 165 -9.45 -21.43 -4.57
N GLU A 166 -9.02 -21.46 -3.30
CA GLU A 166 -7.81 -20.76 -2.85
C GLU A 166 -6.54 -21.35 -3.45
N LEU A 167 -6.45 -22.69 -3.52
CA LEU A 167 -5.33 -23.38 -4.17
C LEU A 167 -5.26 -23.06 -5.67
N VAL A 168 -6.39 -23.10 -6.38
CA VAL A 168 -6.46 -22.76 -7.80
C VAL A 168 -6.06 -21.30 -8.05
N ALA A 169 -6.57 -20.38 -7.23
CA ALA A 169 -6.22 -18.96 -7.36
C ALA A 169 -4.73 -18.72 -7.05
N ALA A 170 -4.17 -19.38 -6.04
CA ALA A 170 -2.74 -19.31 -5.72
C ALA A 170 -1.88 -19.88 -6.85
N ALA A 171 -2.27 -21.01 -7.44
CA ALA A 171 -1.57 -21.64 -8.57
C ALA A 171 -1.61 -20.76 -9.82
N LEU A 172 -2.77 -20.18 -10.16
CA LEU A 172 -2.90 -19.26 -11.28
C LEU A 172 -2.09 -17.98 -11.06
N HIS A 173 -1.97 -17.52 -9.82
CA HIS A 173 -1.16 -16.35 -9.48
C HIS A 173 0.35 -16.62 -9.58
N SER A 174 0.81 -17.82 -9.23
CA SER A 174 2.24 -18.19 -9.30
C SER A 174 2.70 -18.59 -10.70
N LEU A 175 1.79 -19.04 -11.57
CA LEU A 175 2.07 -19.48 -12.94
C LEU A 175 2.95 -18.52 -13.77
N PRO A 176 2.67 -17.20 -13.88
CA PRO A 176 3.50 -16.30 -14.69
C PRO A 176 4.94 -16.20 -14.17
N PHE A 177 5.14 -16.28 -12.85
CA PHE A 177 6.48 -16.25 -12.24
C PHE A 177 7.24 -17.55 -12.50
N LEU A 178 6.54 -18.70 -12.47
CA LEU A 178 7.12 -19.98 -12.82
C LEU A 178 7.54 -20.03 -14.30
N LEU A 179 6.69 -19.56 -15.22
CA LEU A 179 7.01 -19.49 -16.64
C LEU A 179 8.21 -18.57 -16.93
N ALA A 180 8.24 -17.39 -16.29
CA ALA A 180 9.38 -16.49 -16.38
C ALA A 180 10.67 -17.14 -15.84
N ALA A 181 10.58 -17.84 -14.72
CA ALA A 181 11.71 -18.52 -14.11
C ALA A 181 12.27 -19.65 -14.97
N ILE A 182 11.43 -20.46 -15.62
CA ILE A 182 11.87 -21.47 -16.58
C ILE A 182 12.56 -20.80 -17.78
N GLY A 183 12.03 -19.68 -18.27
CA GLY A 183 12.66 -18.90 -19.34
C GLY A 183 14.05 -18.37 -18.96
N ILE A 184 14.18 -17.78 -17.77
CA ILE A 184 15.47 -17.28 -17.25
C ILE A 184 16.46 -18.43 -17.06
N ASP A 185 16.01 -19.53 -16.45
CA ASP A 185 16.84 -20.70 -16.17
C ASP A 185 17.37 -21.35 -17.45
N THR A 186 16.48 -21.61 -18.43
CA THR A 186 16.88 -22.20 -19.71
C THR A 186 17.82 -21.30 -20.51
N LEU A 187 17.62 -19.98 -20.46
CA LEU A 187 18.50 -19.01 -21.11
C LEU A 187 19.89 -19.00 -20.47
N LEU A 188 19.97 -18.88 -19.13
CA LEU A 188 21.24 -18.81 -18.41
C LEU A 188 22.02 -20.13 -18.49
N ARG A 189 21.33 -21.28 -18.40
CA ARG A 189 21.98 -22.59 -18.57
C ARG A 189 22.62 -22.71 -19.95
N LYS A 190 21.94 -22.23 -20.99
CA LYS A 190 22.47 -22.24 -22.36
C LYS A 190 23.62 -21.25 -22.58
N SER A 191 23.60 -20.09 -21.92
CA SER A 191 24.59 -19.03 -22.17
C SER A 191 25.85 -19.12 -21.31
N VAL A 192 25.70 -19.40 -20.00
CA VAL A 192 26.77 -19.28 -19.00
C VAL A 192 27.00 -20.56 -18.19
N GLY A 193 26.15 -21.57 -18.38
CA GLY A 193 26.28 -22.89 -17.75
C GLY A 193 25.52 -23.04 -16.43
N GLU A 194 25.48 -24.27 -15.94
CA GLU A 194 24.63 -24.68 -14.81
C GLU A 194 25.10 -24.09 -13.47
N THR A 195 26.40 -24.13 -13.18
CA THR A 195 26.96 -23.62 -11.91
C THR A 195 26.67 -22.14 -11.71
N TRP A 196 26.83 -21.33 -12.75
CA TRP A 196 26.52 -19.90 -12.69
C TRP A 196 25.02 -19.63 -12.54
N THR A 197 24.19 -20.41 -13.23
CA THR A 197 22.73 -20.29 -13.14
C THR A 197 22.24 -20.58 -11.73
N LEU A 198 22.74 -21.64 -11.09
CA LEU A 198 22.38 -21.99 -9.72
C LEU A 198 22.85 -20.93 -8.70
N SER A 199 24.08 -20.44 -8.85
CA SER A 199 24.63 -19.39 -7.97
C SER A 199 23.82 -18.08 -8.08
N SER A 200 23.56 -17.61 -9.30
CA SER A 200 22.77 -16.39 -9.53
C SER A 200 21.34 -16.50 -9.05
N ALA A 201 20.67 -17.65 -9.25
CA ALA A 201 19.34 -17.91 -8.72
C ALA A 201 19.31 -17.83 -7.18
N THR A 202 20.33 -18.38 -6.52
CA THR A 202 20.46 -18.34 -5.05
C THR A 202 20.65 -16.90 -4.55
N THR A 203 21.52 -16.12 -5.19
CA THR A 203 21.71 -14.70 -4.87
C THR A 203 20.44 -13.89 -5.11
N ALA A 204 19.68 -14.18 -6.17
CA ALA A 204 18.41 -13.53 -6.46
C ALA A 204 17.37 -13.81 -5.36
N VAL A 205 17.29 -15.05 -4.85
CA VAL A 205 16.43 -15.39 -3.71
C VAL A 205 16.83 -14.61 -2.47
N LEU A 206 18.12 -14.54 -2.13
CA LEU A 206 18.59 -13.79 -0.96
C LEU A 206 18.24 -12.30 -1.07
N TRP A 207 18.47 -11.68 -2.23
CA TRP A 207 18.11 -10.28 -2.46
C TRP A 207 16.61 -10.05 -2.39
N SER A 208 15.80 -10.99 -2.90
CA SER A 208 14.34 -10.91 -2.77
C SER A 208 13.90 -10.98 -1.30
N GLY A 209 14.57 -11.80 -0.48
CA GLY A 209 14.33 -11.87 0.97
C GLY A 209 14.69 -10.58 1.70
N VAL A 210 15.83 -9.96 1.38
CA VAL A 210 16.23 -8.66 1.94
C VAL A 210 15.25 -7.57 1.53
N TYR A 211 14.82 -7.56 0.27
CA TYR A 211 13.82 -6.62 -0.23
C TYR A 211 12.50 -6.76 0.50
N GLU A 212 12.03 -8.00 0.70
CA GLU A 212 10.82 -8.29 1.47
C GLU A 212 10.93 -7.86 2.94
N LEU A 213 12.08 -8.10 3.58
CA LEU A 213 12.31 -7.65 4.96
C LEU A 213 12.30 -6.12 5.07
N GLY A 214 12.94 -5.43 4.12
CA GLY A 214 12.88 -3.97 4.01
C GLY A 214 11.45 -3.47 3.80
N ARG A 215 10.66 -4.18 3.00
CA ARG A 215 9.24 -3.86 2.76
C ARG A 215 8.39 -4.02 4.01
N TRP A 216 8.59 -5.09 4.79
CA TRP A 216 7.90 -5.28 6.06
C TRP A 216 8.22 -4.18 7.06
N SER A 217 9.47 -3.73 7.10
CA SER A 217 9.88 -2.60 7.94
C SER A 217 9.17 -1.28 7.58
N ALA A 218 8.75 -1.10 6.33
CA ALA A 218 8.17 0.14 5.85
C ALA A 218 6.66 0.29 6.11
N GLY A 219 5.92 -0.80 6.37
CA GLY A 219 4.47 -0.73 6.53
C GLY A 219 3.78 -1.84 7.32
N SER A 220 4.49 -2.89 7.76
CA SER A 220 3.85 -4.08 8.36
C SER A 220 3.89 -4.12 9.89
N PHE A 221 4.61 -3.21 10.54
CA PHE A 221 4.67 -3.16 12.01
C PHE A 221 3.64 -2.22 12.64
N MET A 222 2.90 -1.44 11.84
CA MET A 222 1.86 -0.59 12.40
C MET A 222 0.63 -1.44 12.71
N SER A 223 0.23 -1.46 13.98
CA SER A 223 -1.02 -2.08 14.41
C SER A 223 -2.21 -1.43 13.69
N GLU A 224 -3.34 -2.12 13.60
CA GLU A 224 -4.56 -1.53 13.01
C GLU A 224 -4.97 -0.25 13.75
N GLU A 225 -4.77 -0.20 15.07
CA GLU A 225 -4.97 1.00 15.88
C GLU A 225 -4.06 2.16 15.45
N GLU A 226 -2.77 1.87 15.19
CA GLU A 226 -1.82 2.87 14.70
C GLU A 226 -2.17 3.37 13.29
N LYS A 227 -2.65 2.48 12.41
CA LYS A 227 -3.13 2.86 11.06
C LYS A 227 -4.36 3.76 11.16
N GLU A 228 -5.30 3.43 12.03
CA GLU A 228 -6.48 4.24 12.28
C GLU A 228 -6.09 5.61 12.87
N ALA A 229 -5.13 5.63 13.81
CA ALA A 229 -4.59 6.86 14.36
C ALA A 229 -3.87 7.72 13.31
N GLU A 230 -3.07 7.11 12.41
CA GLU A 230 -2.44 7.82 11.29
C GLU A 230 -3.49 8.39 10.33
N ARG A 231 -4.55 7.63 10.04
CA ARG A 231 -5.68 8.09 9.20
C ARG A 231 -6.38 9.29 9.82
N LYS A 232 -6.77 9.21 11.10
CA LYS A 232 -7.38 10.33 11.84
C LYS A 232 -6.47 11.56 11.85
N ALA A 233 -5.16 11.37 12.05
CA ALA A 233 -4.20 12.46 12.03
C ALA A 233 -4.06 13.09 10.64
N TYR A 234 -4.14 12.27 9.58
CA TYR A 234 -4.12 12.75 8.20
C TYR A 234 -5.40 13.53 7.86
N ASP A 235 -6.57 13.06 8.27
CA ASP A 235 -7.84 13.75 8.05
C ASP A 235 -7.84 15.13 8.74
N ALA A 236 -7.39 15.20 10.00
CA ALA A 236 -7.20 16.46 10.71
C ALA A 236 -6.18 17.39 10.02
N PHE A 237 -5.13 16.82 9.42
CA PHE A 237 -4.17 17.58 8.64
C PHE A 237 -4.78 18.13 7.34
N CYS A 238 -5.64 17.37 6.66
CA CYS A 238 -6.37 17.86 5.48
C CYS A 238 -7.28 19.04 5.84
N GLU A 239 -8.05 18.95 6.94
CA GLU A 239 -8.88 20.07 7.41
C GLU A 239 -8.07 21.32 7.78
N PHE A 240 -6.87 21.13 8.36
CA PHE A 240 -5.93 22.21 8.59
C PHE A 240 -5.42 22.79 7.27
N ALA A 241 -5.01 21.94 6.33
CA ALA A 241 -4.45 22.33 5.05
C ALA A 241 -5.45 23.16 4.23
N ASP A 242 -6.70 22.73 4.18
CA ASP A 242 -7.75 23.42 3.46
C ASP A 242 -8.02 24.81 4.03
N ARG A 243 -7.95 24.97 5.35
CA ARG A 243 -8.19 26.25 6.03
C ARG A 243 -6.99 27.18 5.99
N ALA A 244 -5.79 26.66 6.22
CA ALA A 244 -4.62 27.45 6.56
C ALA A 244 -3.50 27.45 5.51
N LEU A 245 -3.50 26.51 4.56
CA LEU A 245 -2.48 26.45 3.51
C LEU A 245 -2.99 27.07 2.21
N LYS A 246 -2.08 27.73 1.52
CA LYS A 246 -2.26 28.32 0.19
C LYS A 246 -1.29 27.60 -0.75
N ARG A 247 -1.78 27.15 -1.91
CA ARG A 247 -0.97 26.44 -2.94
C ARG A 247 -0.09 27.39 -3.78
N SER A 248 0.46 28.41 -3.15
CA SER A 248 1.31 29.42 -3.79
C SER A 248 2.34 29.92 -2.79
N GLY A 249 3.42 30.53 -3.27
CA GLY A 249 4.43 31.12 -2.40
C GLY A 249 5.43 30.11 -1.84
N ARG A 250 6.00 30.42 -0.68
CA ARG A 250 7.07 29.63 -0.06
C ARG A 250 6.97 29.70 1.47
N CYS A 251 7.02 28.55 2.14
CA CYS A 251 7.10 28.45 3.59
C CYS A 251 8.15 27.44 4.03
N HIS A 252 8.68 27.60 5.24
CA HIS A 252 9.57 26.60 5.82
C HIS A 252 8.73 25.47 6.44
N PHE A 253 9.28 24.25 6.45
CA PHE A 253 8.61 23.11 7.09
C PHE A 253 8.25 23.37 8.56
N SER A 254 9.12 24.04 9.31
CA SER A 254 8.88 24.36 10.72
C SER A 254 7.62 25.19 10.93
N ASP A 255 7.33 26.09 10.00
CA ASP A 255 6.19 27.00 10.10
C ASP A 255 4.90 26.20 9.95
N VAL A 256 4.86 25.29 8.98
CA VAL A 256 3.70 24.42 8.74
C VAL A 256 3.49 23.47 9.92
N ALA A 257 4.56 22.85 10.41
CA ALA A 257 4.49 21.96 11.56
C ALA A 257 4.07 22.69 12.85
N SER A 258 4.57 23.91 13.06
CA SER A 258 4.19 24.74 14.20
C SER A 258 2.73 25.18 14.12
N ALA A 259 2.29 25.70 12.96
CA ALA A 259 0.90 26.12 12.74
C ALA A 259 -0.09 24.95 12.89
N PHE A 260 0.24 23.78 12.34
CA PHE A 260 -0.59 22.58 12.50
C PHE A 260 -0.72 22.17 13.97
N ARG A 261 0.40 22.10 14.70
CA ARG A 261 0.41 21.73 16.13
C ARG A 261 -0.30 22.75 17.03
N LEU A 262 -0.33 24.02 16.63
CA LEU A 262 -1.07 25.07 17.32
C LEU A 262 -2.60 24.94 17.08
N GLN A 263 -3.02 24.60 15.86
CA GLN A 263 -4.44 24.49 15.50
C GLN A 263 -5.06 23.14 15.87
N CYS A 264 -4.25 22.08 16.00
CA CYS A 264 -4.71 20.74 16.35
C CYS A 264 -4.04 20.27 17.66
N PRO A 265 -4.57 20.65 18.85
CA PRO A 265 -3.96 20.34 20.14
C PRO A 265 -3.75 18.84 20.40
N ALA A 266 -4.59 17.98 19.81
CA ALA A 266 -4.47 16.53 19.90
C ALA A 266 -3.08 16.02 19.44
N TYR A 267 -2.45 16.70 18.47
CA TYR A 267 -1.16 16.35 17.87
C TYR A 267 -0.03 17.32 18.23
N ARG A 268 -0.20 18.09 19.32
CA ARG A 268 0.75 19.14 19.72
C ARG A 268 2.16 18.62 20.01
N THR A 269 2.29 17.38 20.51
CA THR A 269 3.58 16.78 20.87
C THR A 269 4.20 16.01 19.71
N ARG A 270 5.54 16.03 19.62
CA ARG A 270 6.31 15.25 18.63
C ARG A 270 6.18 13.73 18.81
N SER A 271 5.85 13.28 20.02
CA SER A 271 5.62 11.86 20.32
C SER A 271 4.36 11.31 19.67
N LYS A 272 3.31 12.13 19.54
CA LYS A 272 2.05 11.73 18.92
C LYS A 272 2.09 11.81 17.40
N LEU A 273 2.78 12.82 16.87
CA LEU A 273 2.95 12.98 15.43
C LEU A 273 4.36 13.48 15.12
N SER A 274 5.15 12.59 14.52
CA SER A 274 6.52 12.87 14.11
C SER A 274 6.58 13.89 12.98
N ASP A 275 7.70 14.61 12.89
CA ASP A 275 7.93 15.57 11.81
C ASP A 275 7.95 14.89 10.43
N GLU A 276 8.37 13.62 10.34
CA GLU A 276 8.36 12.87 9.07
C GLU A 276 6.95 12.50 8.62
N GLN A 277 6.04 12.18 9.56
CA GLN A 277 4.62 11.99 9.25
C GLN A 277 4.01 13.27 8.70
N ILE A 278 4.27 14.43 9.31
CA ILE A 278 3.79 15.72 8.77
C ILE A 278 4.32 15.96 7.35
N ARG A 279 5.60 15.65 7.05
CA ARG A 279 6.13 15.76 5.68
C ARG A 279 5.44 14.81 4.71
N ARG A 280 5.13 13.58 5.13
CA ARG A 280 4.35 12.62 4.35
C ARG A 280 2.95 13.16 4.08
N PHE A 281 2.31 13.79 5.06
CA PHE A 281 0.99 14.39 4.92
C PHE A 281 1.01 15.58 3.95
N ILE A 282 2.01 16.47 4.04
CA ILE A 282 2.19 17.57 3.08
C ILE A 282 2.31 17.04 1.65
N ARG A 283 3.14 16.01 1.41
CA ARG A 283 3.31 15.40 0.08
C ARG A 283 2.02 14.80 -0.49
N ARG A 284 1.17 14.25 0.38
CA ARG A 284 -0.13 13.67 -0.02
C ARG A 284 -1.19 14.75 -0.29
N ALA A 285 -1.26 15.79 0.55
CA ALA A 285 -2.26 16.86 0.45
C ALA A 285 -1.94 17.94 -0.61
N ALA A 286 -0.66 18.19 -0.88
CA ALA A 286 -0.16 19.16 -1.85
C ALA A 286 0.98 18.56 -2.69
N PRO A 287 0.65 17.72 -3.70
CA PRO A 287 1.65 17.02 -4.51
C PRO A 287 2.49 17.96 -5.39
N ASP A 288 2.02 19.17 -5.64
CA ASP A 288 2.70 20.25 -6.34
C ASP A 288 3.76 20.97 -5.47
N ALA A 289 3.78 20.72 -4.16
CA ALA A 289 4.71 21.32 -3.23
C ALA A 289 6.09 20.63 -3.30
N VAL A 290 7.07 21.30 -3.89
CA VAL A 290 8.44 20.78 -4.02
C VAL A 290 9.30 21.24 -2.83
N ARG A 291 9.89 20.29 -2.10
CA ARG A 291 10.81 20.56 -0.99
C ARG A 291 12.21 20.85 -1.50
N SER A 292 12.78 21.98 -1.07
CA SER A 292 14.18 22.33 -1.27
C SER A 292 15.10 21.66 -0.23
N PRO A 293 16.41 21.51 -0.52
CA PRO A 293 17.39 20.99 0.44
C PRO A 293 17.41 21.75 1.77
N ASN A 294 17.13 23.06 1.73
CA ASN A 294 17.09 23.94 2.91
C ASN A 294 15.78 23.82 3.71
N GLY A 295 14.90 22.86 3.41
CA GLY A 295 13.67 22.62 4.17
C GLY A 295 12.47 23.51 3.83
N PHE A 296 12.58 24.38 2.82
CA PHE A 296 11.46 25.17 2.32
C PHE A 296 10.64 24.41 1.28
N TYR A 297 9.32 24.59 1.29
CA TYR A 297 8.41 24.16 0.23
C TYR A 297 8.14 25.30 -0.74
N ARG A 298 8.21 25.01 -2.04
CA ARG A 298 7.71 25.89 -3.11
C ARG A 298 6.24 25.58 -3.38
N ASN A 299 5.48 26.56 -3.87
CA ASN A 299 4.03 26.45 -4.13
C ASN A 299 3.22 26.13 -2.86
N LEU A 300 3.74 26.50 -1.70
CA LEU A 300 3.07 26.30 -0.44
C LEU A 300 3.40 27.47 0.47
N SER A 301 2.38 28.11 1.01
CA SER A 301 2.51 29.12 2.05
C SER A 301 1.39 28.97 3.07
N ILE A 302 1.63 29.48 4.28
CA ILE A 302 0.60 29.58 5.31
C ILE A 302 -0.13 30.89 5.09
N LEU A 303 -1.46 30.87 5.18
CA LEU A 303 -2.26 32.08 5.11
C LEU A 303 -1.94 32.99 6.31
N SER A 304 -1.85 34.28 6.04
CA SER A 304 -1.71 35.28 7.08
C SER A 304 -2.92 35.25 8.02
N LYS A 305 -2.75 35.75 9.25
CA LYS A 305 -3.85 35.84 10.24
C LYS A 305 -5.05 36.62 9.69
N GLN A 306 -4.80 37.62 8.84
CA GLN A 306 -5.84 38.39 8.18
C GLN A 306 -6.58 37.56 7.12
N GLU A 307 -5.85 36.92 6.20
CA GLU A 307 -6.45 36.03 5.18
C GLU A 307 -7.26 34.88 5.82
N LEU A 308 -6.80 34.33 6.95
CA LEU A 308 -7.52 33.32 7.71
C LEU A 308 -8.88 33.81 8.22
N ARG A 309 -8.92 35.04 8.76
CA ARG A 309 -10.17 35.67 9.25
C ARG A 309 -11.13 35.97 8.10
N GLU A 310 -10.61 36.49 7.00
CA GLU A 310 -11.39 36.76 5.79
C GLU A 310 -12.00 35.48 5.22
N ARG A 311 -11.21 34.40 5.15
CA ARG A 311 -11.70 33.11 4.67
C ARG A 311 -12.74 32.48 5.59
N ALA A 312 -12.56 32.60 6.91
CA ALA A 312 -13.56 32.15 7.88
C ALA A 312 -14.89 32.93 7.75
N ALA A 313 -14.82 34.25 7.54
CA ALA A 313 -16.00 35.08 7.30
C ALA A 313 -16.73 34.67 6.00
N GLN A 314 -15.99 34.38 4.91
CA GLN A 314 -16.58 33.91 3.65
C GLN A 314 -17.32 32.58 3.79
N VAL A 315 -16.79 31.65 4.59
CA VAL A 315 -17.45 30.35 4.85
C VAL A 315 -18.76 30.55 5.62
N GLN A 316 -18.79 31.45 6.60
CA GLN A 316 -20.01 31.77 7.35
C GLN A 316 -21.10 32.37 6.46
N VAL A 317 -20.73 33.31 5.58
CA VAL A 317 -21.66 33.94 4.62
C VAL A 317 -22.21 32.91 3.61
N SER A 318 -21.37 31.97 3.17
CA SER A 318 -21.80 30.91 2.25
C SER A 318 -22.78 29.95 2.95
N ALA A 319 -22.48 29.57 4.18
CA ALA A 319 -23.34 28.67 4.97
C ALA A 319 -24.68 29.29 5.36
N SER A 320 -24.77 30.61 5.58
CA SER A 320 -26.05 31.28 5.81
C SER A 320 -26.89 31.32 4.53
N ARG A 321 -26.26 31.56 3.38
CA ARG A 321 -26.94 31.59 2.08
C ARG A 321 -27.56 30.23 1.71
N ASP A 322 -26.86 29.14 2.01
CA ASP A 322 -27.36 27.78 1.76
C ASP A 322 -28.54 27.37 2.66
N ARG A 323 -28.77 28.07 3.78
CA ARG A 323 -29.93 27.83 4.67
C ARG A 323 -31.18 28.60 4.25
N GLU A 324 -31.03 29.64 3.43
CA GLU A 324 -32.14 30.44 2.94
C GLU A 324 -32.75 29.86 1.64
N GLN A 325 -32.09 28.88 1.03
CA GLN A 325 -32.58 28.14 -0.15
C GLN A 325 -33.27 26.84 0.26
#